data_AF-A0A521U8N0-F1
#
_entry.id   AF-A0A521U8N0-F1
#
_cell.length_a   1.000
_cell.length_b   1.000
_cell.length_c   1.000
_cell.angle_alpha   90.00
_cell.angle_beta   90.00
_cell.angle_gamma   90.00
#
_symmetry.space_group_name_H-M   'P 1'
#
loop_
_entity.id
_entity.type
_entity.pdbx_description
1 polymer ?
#
loop_
_entity_poly.entity_id
_entity_poly.type
_entity_poly.pdbx_seq_one_letter_code
_entity_poly.pdbx_strand_id
1 'polypeptide(L)'
;MEPIGTFLRREREDRGLSLDEIADVTRIPSQSLALLEEGRFESLPGDPFVRGFLRAYARALGVKTDDVLARYSIEVRLRDVLPLPPRMLDDSDARGRRFGLAIALVVFAVLATLAMSFLLRPRAQDRPEQLSSRVTLRLPAV
;
A
#
# COMPACT_ATOMS: atom_id res chain seq x y z
N MET A 1 -17.55 7.58 26.92
CA MET A 1 -16.24 7.81 26.26
C MET A 1 -16.56 8.26 24.84
N GLU A 2 -15.99 9.37 24.38
CA GLU A 2 -16.23 9.87 23.02
C GLU A 2 -15.57 8.95 21.99
N PRO A 3 -16.25 8.56 20.90
CA PRO A 3 -15.67 7.76 19.81
C PRO A 3 -14.44 8.45 19.20
N ILE A 4 -13.44 7.67 18.76
CA ILE A 4 -12.20 8.28 18.26
C ILE A 4 -12.43 9.14 17.02
N GLY A 5 -13.34 8.75 16.13
CA GLY A 5 -13.68 9.51 14.93
C GLY A 5 -14.22 10.91 15.26
N THR A 6 -15.16 10.98 16.20
CA THR A 6 -15.72 12.26 16.68
C THR A 6 -14.65 13.13 17.33
N PHE A 7 -13.78 12.54 18.14
CA PHE A 7 -12.65 13.26 18.75
C PHE A 7 -11.73 13.88 17.71
N LEU A 8 -11.34 13.13 16.68
CA LEU A 8 -10.47 13.62 15.60
C LEU A 8 -11.13 14.74 14.79
N ARG A 9 -12.42 14.58 14.47
CA ARG A 9 -13.21 15.61 13.78
C ARG A 9 -13.22 16.92 14.56
N ARG A 10 -13.56 16.85 15.85
CA ARG A 10 -13.61 18.02 16.73
C ARG A 10 -12.24 18.70 16.79
N GLU A 11 -11.18 17.94 17.04
CA GLU A 11 -9.81 18.47 17.07
C GLU A 11 -9.38 19.12 15.75
N ARG A 12 -9.81 18.59 14.60
CA ARG A 12 -9.57 19.21 13.29
C ARG A 12 -10.35 20.52 13.14
N GLU A 13 -11.64 20.50 13.46
CA GLU A 13 -12.54 21.64 13.31
C GLU A 13 -12.19 22.79 14.26
N ASP A 14 -11.78 22.49 15.49
CA ASP A 14 -11.30 23.47 16.48
C ASP A 14 -10.05 24.21 15.98
N ARG A 15 -9.27 23.58 15.10
CA ARG A 15 -8.10 24.18 14.43
C ARG A 15 -8.44 24.87 13.11
N GLY A 16 -9.70 24.83 12.67
CA GLY A 16 -10.14 25.41 11.41
C GLY A 16 -9.62 24.70 10.17
N LEU A 17 -9.17 23.44 10.29
CA LEU A 17 -8.60 22.68 9.19
C LEU A 17 -9.68 21.91 8.43
N SER A 18 -9.59 21.89 7.11
CA SER A 18 -10.37 21.03 6.23
C SER A 18 -9.78 19.62 6.16
N LEU A 19 -10.58 18.66 5.67
CA LEU A 19 -10.07 17.31 5.41
C LEU A 19 -8.99 17.31 4.31
N ASP A 20 -9.09 18.19 3.32
CA ASP A 20 -8.14 18.29 2.22
C ASP A 20 -6.77 18.81 2.70
N GLU A 21 -6.74 19.76 3.63
CA GLU A 21 -5.48 20.23 4.24
C GLU A 21 -4.78 19.11 5.03
N ILE A 22 -5.55 18.30 5.77
CA ILE A 22 -4.98 17.11 6.43
C ILE A 22 -4.51 16.09 5.40
N ALA A 23 -5.26 15.88 4.32
CA ALA A 23 -4.89 14.97 3.25
C ALA A 23 -3.57 15.36 2.58
N ASP A 24 -3.36 16.65 2.34
CA ASP A 24 -2.14 17.18 1.75
C ASP A 24 -0.90 16.93 2.62
N VAL A 25 -1.04 17.15 3.93
CA VAL A 25 0.06 16.94 4.90
C VAL A 25 0.35 15.46 5.12
N THR A 26 -0.70 14.64 5.26
CA THR A 26 -0.56 13.22 5.61
C THR A 26 -0.37 12.31 4.42
N ARG A 27 -0.69 12.78 3.21
CA ARG A 27 -0.81 11.99 1.97
C ARG A 27 -1.83 10.86 2.05
N ILE A 28 -2.80 10.99 2.96
CA ILE A 28 -3.93 10.07 3.10
C ILE A 28 -5.11 10.67 2.34
N PRO A 29 -5.81 9.92 1.46
CA PRO A 29 -6.97 10.46 0.75
C PRO A 29 -8.03 11.03 1.70
N SER A 30 -8.59 12.20 1.38
CA SER A 30 -9.64 12.86 2.19
C SER A 30 -10.82 11.93 2.49
N GLN A 31 -11.17 11.05 1.53
CA GLN A 31 -12.19 10.03 1.73
C GLN A 31 -11.84 9.05 2.86
N SER A 32 -10.58 8.62 2.96
CA SER A 32 -10.13 7.75 4.04
C SER A 32 -10.15 8.46 5.39
N LEU A 33 -9.78 9.75 5.42
CA LEU A 33 -9.85 10.58 6.62
C LEU A 33 -11.30 10.78 7.09
N ALA A 34 -12.25 11.00 6.16
CA ALA A 34 -13.67 11.05 6.46
C ALA A 34 -14.17 9.74 7.09
N LEU A 35 -13.77 8.58 6.53
CA LEU A 35 -14.12 7.27 7.11
C LEU A 35 -13.58 7.09 8.54
N LEU A 36 -12.40 7.63 8.85
CA LEU A 36 -11.87 7.63 10.23
C LEU A 36 -12.75 8.48 11.16
N GLU A 37 -13.13 9.68 10.72
CA GLU A 37 -14.01 10.57 11.50
C GLU A 37 -15.42 9.99 11.69
N GLU A 38 -15.92 9.23 10.73
CA GLU A 38 -17.20 8.52 10.79
C GLU A 38 -17.14 7.21 11.60
N GLY A 39 -15.96 6.78 12.04
CA GLY A 39 -15.77 5.50 12.75
C GLY A 39 -15.99 4.26 11.87
N ARG A 40 -15.93 4.43 10.55
CA ARG A 40 -16.17 3.37 9.54
C ARG A 40 -14.87 2.64 9.17
N PHE A 41 -14.21 2.09 10.19
CA PHE A 41 -12.90 1.46 10.05
C PHE A 41 -12.90 0.22 9.14
N GLU A 42 -14.04 -0.49 9.08
CA GLU A 42 -14.26 -1.64 8.20
C GLU A 42 -14.20 -1.33 6.70
N SER A 43 -14.40 -0.06 6.33
CA SER A 43 -14.33 0.39 4.93
C SER A 43 -12.90 0.75 4.48
N LEU A 44 -11.91 0.66 5.38
CA LEU A 44 -10.51 0.96 5.11
C LEU A 44 -9.72 -0.32 4.75
N PRO A 45 -8.51 -0.21 4.15
CA PRO A 45 -7.75 -1.37 3.63
C PRO A 45 -7.33 -2.44 4.66
N GLY A 46 -7.53 -2.20 5.96
CA GLY A 46 -7.24 -3.14 7.04
C GLY A 46 -6.67 -2.46 8.29
N ASP A 47 -6.75 -3.12 9.44
CA ASP A 47 -6.37 -2.56 10.75
C ASP A 47 -4.93 -1.98 10.82
N PRO A 48 -3.89 -2.58 10.20
CA PRO A 48 -2.56 -1.96 10.17
C PRO A 48 -2.55 -0.58 9.48
N PHE A 49 -3.33 -0.41 8.40
CA PHE A 49 -3.48 0.86 7.70
C PHE A 49 -4.25 1.87 8.55
N VAL A 50 -5.34 1.44 9.20
CA VAL A 50 -6.12 2.30 10.11
C VAL A 50 -5.21 2.88 11.20
N ARG A 51 -4.41 2.04 11.87
CA ARG A 51 -3.43 2.49 12.87
C ARG A 51 -2.38 3.43 12.28
N GLY A 52 -1.91 3.16 11.05
CA GLY A 52 -0.99 4.06 10.34
C GLY A 52 -1.62 5.44 10.10
N PHE A 53 -2.86 5.48 9.63
CA PHE A 53 -3.58 6.70 9.34
C PHE A 53 -3.87 7.50 10.61
N LEU A 54 -4.32 6.84 11.69
CA LEU A 54 -4.54 7.48 12.98
C LEU A 54 -3.26 8.12 13.53
N ARG A 55 -2.10 7.48 13.38
CA ARG A 55 -0.80 8.08 13.77
C ARG A 55 -0.48 9.33 12.97
N ALA A 56 -0.64 9.26 11.64
CA ALA A 56 -0.35 10.39 10.76
C ALA A 56 -1.30 11.56 11.04
N TYR A 57 -2.59 11.28 11.22
CA TYR A 57 -3.60 12.28 11.53
C TYR A 57 -3.35 12.92 12.91
N ALA A 58 -3.08 12.11 13.94
CA ALA A 58 -2.73 12.63 15.27
C ALA A 58 -1.52 13.57 15.23
N ARG A 59 -0.48 13.21 14.47
CA ARG A 59 0.70 14.07 14.29
C ARG A 59 0.38 15.35 13.53
N ALA A 60 -0.44 15.29 12.48
CA ALA A 60 -0.85 16.47 11.72
C ALA A 60 -1.65 17.45 12.59
N LEU A 61 -2.48 16.96 13.51
CA LEU A 61 -3.20 17.76 14.49
C LEU A 61 -2.33 18.18 15.69
N GLY A 62 -1.14 17.62 15.87
CA GLY A 62 -0.30 17.88 17.05
C GLY A 62 -0.88 17.32 18.35
N VAL A 63 -1.76 16.31 18.28
CA VAL A 63 -2.29 15.61 19.45
C VAL A 63 -1.43 14.39 19.79
N LYS A 64 -1.50 13.92 21.04
CA LYS A 64 -0.73 12.75 21.50
C LYS A 64 -1.18 11.50 20.76
N THR A 65 -0.25 10.94 19.98
CA THR A 65 -0.51 9.76 19.16
C THR A 65 -0.89 8.53 19.99
N ASP A 66 -0.25 8.33 21.15
CA ASP A 66 -0.52 7.18 22.00
C ASP A 66 -1.95 7.22 22.57
N ASP A 67 -2.45 8.41 22.92
CA ASP A 67 -3.83 8.59 23.40
C ASP A 67 -4.85 8.24 22.31
N VAL A 68 -4.59 8.67 21.06
CA VAL A 68 -5.43 8.35 19.90
C VAL A 68 -5.48 6.84 19.66
N LEU A 69 -4.33 6.17 19.67
CA LEU A 69 -4.25 4.73 19.45
C LEU A 69 -4.85 3.92 20.58
N ALA A 70 -4.70 4.36 21.83
CA ALA A 70 -5.32 3.75 22.98
C ALA A 70 -6.85 3.79 22.87
N ARG A 71 -7.43 4.96 22.54
CA ARG A 71 -8.88 5.11 22.30
C ARG A 71 -9.38 4.17 21.21
N TYR A 72 -8.69 4.14 20.08
CA TYR A 72 -9.01 3.21 18.99
C TYR A 72 -8.97 1.74 19.45
N SER A 73 -7.94 1.35 20.21
CA SER A 73 -7.80 -0.03 20.70
C SER A 73 -8.95 -0.45 21.62
N ILE A 74 -9.45 0.48 22.45
CA ILE A 74 -10.58 0.26 23.35
C ILE A 74 -11.85 0.10 22.53
N GLU A 75 -12.06 0.97 21.54
CA GLU A 75 -13.25 0.95 20.68
C GLU A 75 -13.36 -0.34 19.86
N VAL A 76 -12.26 -0.77 19.24
CA VAL A 76 -12.21 -2.07 18.51
C VAL A 76 -12.49 -3.23 19.46
N ARG A 77 -11.86 -3.25 20.64
CA ARG A 77 -12.09 -4.32 21.63
C ARG A 77 -13.55 -4.37 22.07
N LEU A 78 -14.17 -3.21 22.32
CA LEU A 78 -15.58 -3.15 22.70
C LEU A 78 -16.48 -3.69 21.59
N ARG A 79 -16.16 -3.40 20.32
CA ARG A 79 -16.89 -3.94 19.17
C ARG A 79 -16.79 -5.46 19.05
N ASP A 80 -15.63 -6.03 19.37
CA ASP A 80 -15.39 -7.48 19.29
C ASP A 80 -16.04 -8.27 20.45
N VAL A 81 -16.18 -7.65 21.62
CA VAL A 81 -16.69 -8.32 22.84
C VAL A 81 -18.23 -8.30 22.91
N LEU A 82 -18.90 -7.37 22.23
CA LEU A 82 -20.35 -7.34 22.14
C LEU A 82 -20.82 -8.32 21.05
N PRO A 83 -21.61 -9.37 21.38
CA PRO A 83 -22.17 -10.26 20.38
C PRO A 83 -23.19 -9.46 19.56
N LEU A 84 -22.76 -8.95 18.41
CA LEU A 84 -23.63 -8.29 17.46
C LEU A 84 -24.52 -9.34 16.80
N PRO A 85 -25.82 -9.07 16.57
CA PRO A 85 -26.63 -9.90 15.67
C PRO A 85 -25.91 -10.02 14.33
N PRO A 86 -26.01 -11.18 13.64
CA PRO A 86 -25.27 -11.42 12.41
C PRO A 86 -25.62 -10.30 11.42
N ARG A 87 -24.66 -9.39 11.21
CA ARG A 87 -24.77 -8.37 10.17
C ARG A 87 -24.88 -9.11 8.85
N MET A 88 -25.94 -8.82 8.09
CA MET A 88 -25.97 -9.14 6.67
C MET A 88 -24.66 -8.66 6.06
N LEU A 89 -23.96 -9.58 5.42
CA LEU A 89 -22.61 -9.44 4.88
C LEU A 89 -22.42 -8.06 4.25
N ASP A 90 -21.61 -7.24 4.91
CA ASP A 90 -21.26 -5.90 4.46
C ASP A 90 -20.41 -6.04 3.19
N ASP A 91 -20.87 -5.47 2.07
CA ASP A 91 -20.16 -5.45 0.78
C ASP A 91 -18.81 -4.69 0.84
N SER A 92 -18.43 -4.16 2.02
CA SER A 92 -17.14 -3.53 2.30
C SER A 92 -15.93 -4.43 2.02
N ASP A 93 -16.07 -5.75 2.16
CA ASP A 93 -14.99 -6.72 1.85
C ASP A 93 -14.63 -6.76 0.36
N ALA A 94 -15.58 -6.44 -0.53
CA ALA A 94 -15.33 -6.43 -1.97
C ALA A 94 -14.35 -5.32 -2.37
N ARG A 95 -14.32 -4.22 -1.60
CA ARG A 95 -13.49 -3.03 -1.87
C ARG A 95 -12.03 -3.24 -1.44
N GLY A 96 -11.76 -4.00 -0.38
CA GLY A 96 -10.41 -4.40 0.02
C GLY A 96 -9.79 -5.46 -0.91
N ARG A 97 -10.58 -6.47 -1.32
CA ARG A 97 -10.12 -7.54 -2.23
C ARG A 97 -9.59 -7.02 -3.58
N ARG A 98 -10.23 -6.01 -4.16
CA ARG A 98 -9.80 -5.41 -5.43
C ARG A 98 -8.46 -4.66 -5.33
N PHE A 99 -8.14 -4.02 -4.20
CA PHE A 99 -6.81 -3.44 -3.99
C PHE A 99 -5.74 -4.52 -3.79
N GLY A 100 -6.06 -5.60 -3.06
CA GLY A 100 -5.16 -6.75 -2.92
C GLY A 100 -4.85 -7.43 -4.26
N LEU A 101 -5.85 -7.59 -5.12
CA LEU A 101 -5.68 -8.14 -6.47
C LEU A 101 -4.81 -7.24 -7.35
N ALA A 102 -5.05 -5.92 -7.32
CA ALA A 102 -4.25 -4.98 -8.11
C ALA A 102 -2.77 -5.02 -7.72
N ILE A 103 -2.46 -5.06 -6.41
CA ILE A 103 -1.08 -5.20 -5.92
C ILE A 103 -0.48 -6.53 -6.37
N ALA A 104 -1.21 -7.65 -6.24
CA ALA A 104 -0.74 -8.96 -6.67
C ALA A 104 -0.42 -9.03 -8.17
N LEU A 105 -1.26 -8.41 -9.01
CA LEU A 105 -1.04 -8.34 -10.46
C LEU A 105 0.21 -7.52 -10.82
N VAL A 106 0.43 -6.38 -10.15
CA VAL A 106 1.64 -5.57 -10.37
C VAL A 106 2.89 -6.34 -9.97
N VAL A 107 2.89 -7.00 -8.82
CA VAL A 107 4.02 -7.84 -8.38
C VAL A 107 4.26 -8.98 -9.37
N PHE A 108 3.21 -9.66 -9.80
CA PHE A 108 3.32 -10.73 -10.80
C PHE A 108 3.87 -10.23 -12.14
N ALA A 109 3.42 -9.08 -12.63
CA ALA A 109 3.93 -8.49 -13.87
C ALA A 109 5.42 -8.11 -13.76
N VAL A 110 5.86 -7.58 -12.62
CA VAL A 110 7.27 -7.29 -12.36
C VAL A 110 8.10 -8.58 -12.30
N LEU A 111 7.62 -9.62 -11.63
CA LEU A 111 8.31 -10.92 -11.60
C LEU A 111 8.36 -11.58 -12.97
N ALA A 112 7.28 -11.53 -13.74
CA ALA A 112 7.20 -12.09 -15.08
C ALA A 112 8.14 -11.37 -16.06
N THR A 113 8.23 -10.04 -16.00
CA THR A 113 9.18 -9.27 -16.82
C THR A 113 10.64 -9.58 -16.46
N LEU A 114 10.96 -9.69 -15.16
CA LEU A 114 12.29 -10.11 -14.71
C LEU A 114 12.65 -11.54 -15.13
N ALA A 115 11.71 -12.49 -14.96
CA ALA A 115 11.89 -13.86 -15.40
C ALA A 115 12.09 -13.94 -16.92
N MET A 116 11.25 -13.25 -17.70
CA MET A 116 11.36 -13.17 -19.15
C MET A 116 12.70 -12.58 -19.59
N SER A 117 13.18 -11.52 -18.92
CA SER A 117 14.50 -10.95 -19.16
C SER A 117 15.65 -11.94 -18.88
N PHE A 118 15.49 -12.83 -17.91
CA PHE A 118 16.49 -13.84 -17.57
C PHE A 118 16.47 -15.01 -18.56
N LEU A 119 15.29 -15.41 -19.04
CA LEU A 119 15.13 -16.50 -20.01
C LEU A 119 15.52 -16.09 -21.44
N LEU A 120 15.32 -14.82 -21.83
CA LEU A 120 15.63 -14.33 -23.18
C LEU A 120 17.07 -13.86 -23.37
N ARG A 121 17.93 -13.85 -22.34
CA ARG A 121 19.38 -13.63 -22.56
C ARG A 121 19.95 -14.86 -23.26
N PRO A 122 20.18 -14.84 -24.58
CA PRO A 122 20.74 -15.98 -25.28
C PRO A 122 22.20 -16.09 -24.83
N ARG A 123 22.64 -17.29 -24.45
CA ARG A 123 24.07 -17.64 -24.24
C ARG A 123 24.85 -17.61 -25.57
N ALA A 124 24.63 -16.63 -26.42
CA ALA A 124 25.23 -16.53 -27.75
C ALA A 124 26.47 -15.61 -27.69
N GLN A 125 27.47 -15.99 -26.91
CA GLN A 125 28.76 -15.30 -26.95
C GLN A 125 29.93 -16.23 -26.64
N ASP A 126 29.98 -17.39 -27.32
CA ASP A 126 31.18 -18.23 -27.40
C ASP A 126 31.21 -18.98 -28.74
N ARG A 127 31.23 -18.24 -29.85
CA ARG A 127 31.71 -18.82 -31.12
C ARG A 127 33.02 -18.12 -31.49
N PRO A 128 34.19 -18.71 -31.21
CA PRO A 128 35.45 -18.15 -31.64
C PRO A 128 35.51 -18.18 -33.17
N GLU A 129 35.56 -16.99 -33.76
CA GLU A 129 35.61 -16.74 -35.19
C GLU A 129 37.04 -16.91 -35.74
N GLN A 130 37.66 -18.09 -35.56
CA GLN A 130 39.02 -18.35 -36.03
C GLN A 130 39.14 -19.70 -36.72
N LEU A 131 38.53 -19.87 -37.90
CA LEU A 131 38.73 -21.05 -38.75
C LEU A 131 38.70 -20.77 -40.26
N SER A 132 38.69 -19.50 -40.71
CA SER A 132 38.57 -19.19 -42.16
C SER A 132 39.42 -18.03 -42.66
N SER A 133 40.71 -18.03 -42.34
CA SER A 133 41.73 -17.43 -43.21
C SER A 133 42.88 -18.44 -43.28
N ARG A 134 43.12 -19.19 -44.35
CA ARG A 134 43.21 -18.74 -45.75
C ARG A 134 43.93 -17.39 -45.87
N VAL A 135 45.13 -17.37 -45.31
CA VAL A 135 46.30 -16.75 -45.95
C VAL A 135 47.04 -17.95 -46.57
N THR A 136 46.71 -18.45 -47.76
CA THR A 136 47.09 -17.88 -49.07
C THR A 136 48.30 -16.95 -49.00
N LEU A 137 49.49 -17.52 -48.76
CA LEU A 137 50.74 -16.96 -49.26
C LEU A 137 51.48 -18.03 -50.08
N ARG A 138 51.56 -17.73 -51.38
CA ARG A 138 52.33 -18.39 -52.44
C ARG A 138 53.79 -18.64 -52.04
N LEU A 139 54.31 -19.78 -52.48
CA LEU A 139 55.75 -20.06 -52.68
C LEU A 139 56.40 -18.99 -53.56
N PRO A 140 57.70 -18.74 -53.36
CA PRO A 140 58.63 -18.79 -54.50
C PRO A 140 59.67 -19.90 -54.32
N ALA A 141 59.95 -20.54 -55.45
CA ALA A 141 60.95 -21.58 -55.62
C ALA A 141 62.37 -21.03 -55.52
N VAL A 142 63.24 -21.74 -54.80
CA VAL A 142 64.66 -22.01 -55.12
C VAL A 142 65.03 -23.36 -54.51
#